data_AF-A0A8J8CXU1-F1
#
_entry.id   AF-A0A8J8CXU1-F1
#
_cell.length_a   1.000
_cell.length_b   1.000
_cell.length_c   1.000
_cell.angle_alpha   90.00
_cell.angle_beta   90.00
_cell.angle_gamma   90.00
#
_symmetry.space_group_name_H-M   'P 1'
#
loop_
_entity.id
_entity.type
_entity.pdbx_description
1 polymer ?
#
loop_
_entity_poly.entity_id
_entity_poly.type
_entity_poly.pdbx_seq_one_letter_code
_entity_poly.pdbx_strand_id
1 'polypeptide(L)'
;MSREQLRAANRAVLRAIETPPDTGIERRLDDIAAECWFLAEEKERRPDQGRLARVEFALAEAIRDAPEPRTRHLSAARDHLAAYRSRVEPV
;
A
#
# COMPACT_ATOMS: atom_id res chain seq x y z
N MET A 1 14.02 9.42 -8.40
CA MET A 1 13.50 8.12 -7.92
C MET A 1 12.09 7.94 -8.45
N SER A 2 11.84 6.85 -9.16
CA SER A 2 10.51 6.57 -9.72
C SER A 2 9.53 6.21 -8.59
N ARG A 3 8.42 6.94 -8.51
CA ARG A 3 7.28 6.65 -7.62
C ARG A 3 6.36 5.57 -8.17
N GLU A 4 6.75 4.93 -9.25
CA GLU A 4 6.02 3.83 -9.89
C GLU A 4 5.73 2.67 -8.92
N GLN A 5 6.62 2.40 -7.97
CA GLN A 5 6.37 1.39 -6.94
C GLN A 5 5.23 1.79 -5.99
N LEU A 6 5.12 3.07 -5.61
CA LEU A 6 3.99 3.56 -4.80
C LEU A 6 2.69 3.52 -5.61
N ARG A 7 2.74 3.86 -6.91
CA ARG A 7 1.59 3.72 -7.82
C ARG A 7 1.18 2.25 -7.98
N ALA A 8 2.14 1.34 -8.07
CA ALA A 8 1.89 -0.09 -8.17
C ALA A 8 1.27 -0.63 -6.87
N ALA A 9 1.77 -0.17 -5.71
CA ALA A 9 1.17 -0.47 -4.41
C ALA A 9 -0.28 0.02 -4.34
N ASN A 10 -0.56 1.28 -4.71
CA ASN A 10 -1.92 1.82 -4.77
C ASN A 10 -2.83 0.96 -5.66
N ARG A 11 -2.41 0.66 -6.91
CA ARG A 11 -3.20 -0.18 -7.83
C ARG A 11 -3.48 -1.58 -7.29
N ALA A 12 -2.52 -2.17 -6.59
CA ALA A 12 -2.70 -3.49 -5.98
C ALA A 12 -3.73 -3.45 -4.84
N VAL A 13 -3.76 -2.39 -4.03
CA VAL A 13 -4.81 -2.20 -3.00
C VAL A 13 -6.18 -1.97 -3.64
N LEU A 14 -6.28 -1.17 -4.70
CA LEU A 14 -7.53 -0.97 -5.44
C LEU A 14 -8.10 -2.29 -5.98
N ARG A 15 -7.25 -3.15 -6.55
CA ARG A 15 -7.66 -4.51 -6.95
C ARG A 15 -8.16 -5.35 -5.78
N ALA A 16 -7.56 -5.20 -4.60
CA ALA A 16 -8.00 -5.90 -3.40
C ALA A 16 -9.41 -5.46 -2.96
N ILE A 17 -9.71 -4.16 -3.08
CA ILE A 17 -11.06 -3.59 -2.84
C ILE A 17 -12.07 -4.12 -3.85
N GLU A 18 -11.70 -4.13 -5.14
CA GLU A 18 -12.55 -4.64 -6.23
C GLU A 18 -12.75 -6.17 -6.18
N THR A 19 -12.03 -6.88 -5.31
CA THR A 19 -12.11 -8.34 -5.19
C THR A 19 -13.24 -8.75 -4.23
N PRO A 20 -14.31 -9.39 -4.74
CA PRO A 20 -15.38 -9.93 -3.89
C PRO A 20 -14.92 -11.21 -3.15
N PRO A 21 -15.64 -11.61 -2.07
CA PRO A 21 -16.73 -10.88 -1.45
C PRO A 21 -16.24 -9.70 -0.62
N ASP A 22 -17.14 -8.79 -0.27
CA ASP A 22 -16.84 -7.77 0.74
C ASP A 22 -16.61 -8.44 2.09
N THR A 23 -15.61 -7.97 2.83
CA THR A 23 -15.14 -8.57 4.08
C THR A 23 -15.22 -7.62 5.27
N GLY A 24 -15.70 -6.39 5.05
CA GLY A 24 -15.83 -5.35 6.09
C GLY A 24 -14.55 -4.55 6.34
N ILE A 25 -13.46 -4.83 5.63
CA ILE A 25 -12.19 -4.11 5.74
C ILE A 25 -12.00 -3.07 4.63
N GLU A 26 -12.97 -2.89 3.73
CA GLU A 26 -12.88 -2.05 2.53
C GLU A 26 -12.51 -0.62 2.87
N ARG A 27 -13.14 -0.03 3.90
CA ARG A 27 -12.80 1.32 4.37
C ARG A 27 -11.33 1.46 4.74
N ARG A 28 -10.77 0.46 5.40
CA ARG A 28 -9.34 0.44 5.75
C ARG A 28 -8.47 0.34 4.51
N LEU A 29 -8.88 -0.44 3.52
CA LEU A 29 -8.17 -0.56 2.25
C LEU A 29 -8.24 0.75 1.45
N ASP A 30 -9.37 1.46 1.47
CA ASP A 30 -9.51 2.78 0.86
C ASP A 30 -8.53 3.77 1.49
N ASP A 31 -8.42 3.80 2.83
CA ASP A 31 -7.46 4.66 3.52
C ASP A 31 -6.01 4.35 3.12
N ILE A 32 -5.66 3.06 3.02
CA ILE A 32 -4.33 2.62 2.55
C ILE A 32 -4.10 3.03 1.10
N ALA A 33 -5.10 2.87 0.22
CA ALA A 33 -5.00 3.23 -1.19
C ALA A 33 -4.79 4.75 -1.33
N ALA A 34 -5.58 5.55 -0.63
CA ALA A 34 -5.48 7.01 -0.62
C ALA A 34 -4.09 7.47 -0.16
N GLU A 35 -3.57 6.87 0.91
CA GLU A 35 -2.23 7.19 1.41
C GLU A 35 -1.13 6.81 0.41
N CYS A 36 -1.19 5.62 -0.20
CA CYS A 36 -0.27 5.24 -1.28
C CYS A 36 -0.31 6.22 -2.46
N TRP A 37 -1.50 6.69 -2.85
CA TRP A 37 -1.68 7.66 -3.91
C TRP A 37 -1.11 9.03 -3.52
N PHE A 38 -1.39 9.51 -2.32
CA PHE A 38 -0.86 10.78 -1.80
C PHE A 38 0.68 10.80 -1.80
N LEU A 39 1.31 9.69 -1.37
CA LEU A 39 2.77 9.55 -1.38
C LEU A 39 3.34 9.45 -2.80
N ALA A 40 2.56 8.92 -3.75
CA ALA A 40 2.94 8.80 -5.15
C ALA A 40 2.79 10.13 -5.92
N GLU A 41 1.68 10.84 -5.80
CA GLU A 41 1.35 11.96 -6.67
C GLU A 41 1.47 13.32 -5.97
N GLU A 42 0.87 13.49 -4.80
CA GLU A 42 0.70 14.83 -4.22
C GLU A 42 1.89 15.32 -3.40
N LYS A 43 2.63 14.41 -2.75
CA LYS A 43 3.75 14.84 -1.92
C LYS A 43 4.85 15.39 -2.83
N GLU A 44 5.23 16.66 -2.76
CA GLU A 44 6.35 17.16 -3.60
C GLU A 44 7.71 16.58 -3.16
N ARG A 45 7.89 16.44 -1.84
CA ARG A 45 9.10 15.85 -1.23
C ARG A 45 9.00 14.33 -1.15
N ARG A 46 10.15 13.65 -1.10
CA ARG A 46 10.18 12.19 -0.90
C ARG A 46 9.45 11.82 0.42
N PRO A 47 8.70 10.71 0.45
CA PRO A 47 8.20 10.11 1.69
C PRO A 47 9.34 9.88 2.68
N ASP A 48 9.11 10.20 3.95
CA ASP A 48 10.03 9.81 5.02
C ASP A 48 9.83 8.34 5.40
N GLN A 49 10.87 7.75 5.98
CA GLN A 49 10.88 6.33 6.36
C GLN A 49 9.77 5.97 7.35
N GLY A 50 9.41 6.89 8.26
CA GLY A 50 8.37 6.66 9.26
C GLY A 50 6.99 6.53 8.63
N ARG A 51 6.65 7.42 7.69
CA ARG A 51 5.36 7.37 6.98
C ARG A 51 5.24 6.12 6.11
N LEU A 52 6.30 5.73 5.40
CA LEU A 52 6.34 4.47 4.64
C LEU A 52 6.14 3.24 5.55
N ALA A 53 6.79 3.22 6.72
CA ALA A 53 6.66 2.11 7.67
C ALA A 53 5.23 1.99 8.24
N ARG A 54 4.52 3.11 8.45
CA ARG A 54 3.12 3.07 8.91
C ARG A 54 2.18 2.46 7.86
N VAL A 55 2.39 2.78 6.59
CA VAL A 55 1.60 2.18 5.49
C VAL A 55 1.91 0.69 5.37
N GLU A 56 3.20 0.31 5.48
CA GLU A 56 3.61 -1.09 5.44
C GLU A 56 2.99 -1.89 6.59
N PHE A 57 2.96 -1.31 7.79
CA PHE A 57 2.28 -1.90 8.94
C PHE A 57 0.77 -2.05 8.69
N ALA A 58 0.09 -1.01 8.21
CA ALA A 58 -1.33 -1.07 7.90
C ALA A 58 -1.68 -2.15 6.86
N LEU A 59 -0.83 -2.33 5.84
CA LEU A 59 -0.93 -3.44 4.88
C LEU A 59 -0.74 -4.80 5.55
N ALA A 60 0.27 -4.94 6.41
CA ALA A 60 0.53 -6.20 7.12
C ALA A 60 -0.64 -6.62 8.01
N GLU A 61 -1.28 -5.66 8.68
CA GLU A 61 -2.50 -5.92 9.43
C GLU A 61 -3.66 -6.33 8.51
N ALA A 62 -3.90 -5.60 7.42
CA ALA A 62 -4.98 -5.91 6.48
C ALA A 62 -4.81 -7.29 5.81
N ILE A 63 -3.57 -7.72 5.56
CA ILE A 63 -3.22 -9.06 5.07
C ILE A 63 -3.68 -10.16 6.03
N ARG A 64 -3.58 -9.94 7.35
CA ARG A 64 -3.98 -10.95 8.34
C ARG A 64 -5.50 -11.09 8.44
N ASP A 65 -6.21 -10.01 8.19
CA ASP A 65 -7.67 -9.95 8.30
C ASP A 65 -8.37 -10.34 6.98
N ALA A 66 -7.66 -10.32 5.85
CA ALA A 66 -8.21 -10.60 4.53
C ALA A 66 -8.22 -12.11 4.18
N PRO A 67 -9.28 -12.61 3.54
CA PRO A 67 -9.30 -13.93 2.93
C PRO A 67 -8.62 -13.92 1.54
N GLU A 68 -8.31 -15.11 1.03
CA GLU A 68 -7.97 -15.26 -0.40
C GLU A 68 -9.21 -15.02 -1.27
N PRO A 69 -9.06 -14.48 -2.50
CA PRO A 69 -7.81 -14.13 -3.18
C PRO A 69 -7.29 -12.71 -2.86
N ARG A 70 -7.99 -11.96 -2.00
CA ARG A 70 -7.67 -10.57 -1.65
C ARG A 70 -6.28 -10.43 -1.04
N THR A 71 -5.88 -11.39 -0.21
CA THR A 71 -4.56 -11.41 0.45
C THR A 71 -3.40 -11.38 -0.53
N ARG A 72 -3.52 -12.01 -1.71
CA ARG A 72 -2.48 -11.92 -2.77
C ARG A 72 -2.27 -10.50 -3.27
N HIS A 73 -3.35 -9.75 -3.48
CA HIS A 73 -3.27 -8.36 -3.92
C HIS A 73 -2.63 -7.47 -2.85
N LEU A 74 -3.01 -7.66 -1.59
CA LEU A 74 -2.41 -6.91 -0.47
C LEU A 74 -0.93 -7.25 -0.26
N SER A 75 -0.56 -8.52 -0.44
CA SER A 75 0.85 -8.94 -0.37
C SER A 75 1.68 -8.29 -1.48
N ALA A 76 1.17 -8.28 -2.72
CA ALA A 76 1.82 -7.58 -3.83
C ALA A 76 1.97 -6.07 -3.55
N ALA A 77 0.95 -5.42 -2.96
CA ALA A 77 1.05 -4.02 -2.57
C ALA A 77 2.17 -3.78 -1.57
N ARG A 78 2.30 -4.66 -0.57
CA ARG A 78 3.36 -4.61 0.44
C ARG A 78 4.74 -4.79 -0.18
N ASP A 79 4.91 -5.72 -1.11
CA ASP A 79 6.19 -5.94 -1.80
C ASP A 79 6.64 -4.71 -2.59
N HIS A 80 5.71 -4.06 -3.31
CA HIS A 80 5.97 -2.80 -4.00
C HIS A 80 6.40 -1.69 -3.04
N LEU A 81 5.73 -1.56 -1.90
CA LEU A 81 6.07 -0.57 -0.89
C LEU A 81 7.45 -0.84 -0.26
N ALA A 82 7.75 -2.10 0.06
CA ALA A 82 9.05 -2.51 0.60
C ALA A 82 10.18 -2.24 -0.40
N ALA A 83 9.96 -2.54 -1.69
CA ALA A 83 10.90 -2.23 -2.77
C ALA A 83 11.12 -0.73 -2.98
N TYR A 84 10.11 0.10 -2.74
CA TYR A 84 10.29 1.56 -2.72
C TYR A 84 11.12 1.98 -1.52
N ARG A 85 10.77 1.47 -0.32
CA ARG A 85 11.38 1.85 0.96
C ARG A 85 12.86 1.53 1.02
N SER A 86 13.30 0.38 0.46
CA SER A 86 14.71 -0.02 0.40
C SER A 86 15.56 0.88 -0.49
N ARG A 87 14.95 1.61 -1.42
CA ARG A 87 15.62 2.55 -2.32
C ARG A 87 15.66 3.98 -1.78
N VAL A 88 14.87 4.28 -0.76
CA VAL A 88 14.90 5.57 -0.07
C VAL A 88 15.98 5.50 1.02
N GLU A 89 17.07 6.25 0.86
CA GLU A 89 18.08 6.33 1.91
C GLU A 89 17.47 6.84 3.23
N PRO A 90 17.90 6.31 4.40
CA PRO A 90 17.56 6.91 5.68
C PRO A 90 18.18 8.32 5.73
N VAL A 91 17.34 9.32 5.96
CA VAL A 91 17.75 10.72 6.15
C VAL A 91 18.30 10.90 7.56
#